data_AF-A0A7Y3V0S7-F1
#
_entry.id   AF-A0A7Y3V0S7-F1
#
_cell.length_a   1.000
_cell.length_b   1.000
_cell.length_c   1.000
_cell.angle_alpha   90.00
_cell.angle_beta   90.00
_cell.angle_gamma   90.00
#
_symmetry.space_group_name_H-M   'P 1'
#
loop_
_entity.id
_entity.type
_entity.pdbx_description
1 polymer ?
#
loop_
_entity_poly.entity_id
_entity_poly.type
_entity_poly.pdbx_seq_one_letter_code
_entity_poly.pdbx_strand_id
1 'polypeptide(L)' 'GVITYTVTLSNPAQTPVTVTLSNGQTITVEAGKTQGSVDFQTPANDVYNNGSTVSVTIENATGGNFEQ' A
#
# COMPACT_ATOMS: atom_id res chain seq x y z
N GLY A 1 3.34 -7.31 15.19
CA GLY A 1 3.07 -8.26 14.08
C GLY A 1 3.37 -7.56 12.77
N VAL A 2 3.38 -8.25 11.63
CA VAL A 2 3.61 -7.61 10.32
C VAL A 2 2.36 -7.71 9.48
N ILE A 3 1.93 -6.59 8.90
CA ILE A 3 0.90 -6.52 7.87
C ILE A 3 1.59 -6.10 6.58
N THR A 4 1.46 -6.90 5.52
CA THR A 4 1.94 -6.56 4.19
C THR A 4 0.78 -6.02 3.36
N TYR A 5 0.91 -4.79 2.86
CA TYR A 5 -0.04 -4.21 1.92
C TYR A 5 0.50 -4.39 0.49
N THR A 6 -0.33 -4.93 -0.40
CA THR A 6 0.02 -5.17 -1.80
C THR A 6 -0.94 -4.43 -2.72
N VAL A 7 -0.38 -3.67 -3.66
CA VAL A 7 -1.11 -3.06 -4.78
C VAL A 7 -0.92 -3.94 -6.00
N THR A 8 -2.02 -4.27 -6.67
CA THR A 8 -2.03 -5.00 -7.94
C THR A 8 -2.71 -4.15 -9.00
N LEU A 9 -2.01 -3.94 -10.11
CA LEU A 9 -2.50 -3.26 -11.30
C LEU A 9 -2.99 -4.28 -12.33
N SER A 10 -3.98 -3.92 -13.13
CA SER A 10 -4.49 -4.77 -14.22
C SER A 10 -3.53 -4.85 -15.41
N ASN A 11 -2.66 -3.85 -15.58
CA ASN A 11 -1.67 -3.76 -16.64
C ASN A 11 -0.34 -3.23 -16.09
N PRO A 12 0.80 -3.54 -16.74
CA PRO A 12 2.08 -2.95 -16.37
C PRO A 12 2.02 -1.42 -16.44
N ALA A 13 2.52 -0.74 -15.41
CA ALA A 13 2.59 0.71 -15.39
C ALA A 13 3.60 1.22 -16.43
N GLN A 14 3.30 2.27 -17.20
CA GLN A 14 4.27 2.87 -18.12
C GLN A 14 5.24 3.81 -17.40
N THR A 15 4.74 4.50 -16.38
CA THR A 15 5.53 5.28 -15.41
C THR A 15 5.25 4.75 -13.99
N PRO A 16 6.09 5.03 -12.99
CA PRO A 16 5.82 4.58 -11.63
C PRO A 16 4.43 5.01 -11.14
N VAL A 17 3.76 4.12 -10.41
CA VAL A 17 2.53 4.43 -9.67
C VAL A 17 2.89 4.59 -8.20
N THR A 18 2.43 5.68 -7.60
CA THR A 18 2.57 5.92 -6.17
C THR A 18 1.20 5.89 -5.51
N VAL A 19 0.99 4.95 -4.60
CA VAL A 19 -0.22 4.80 -3.80
C VAL A 19 0.07 5.20 -2.36
N THR A 20 -0.70 6.15 -1.83
CA THR A 20 -0.63 6.56 -0.42
C THR A 20 -1.81 5.97 0.34
N LEU A 21 -1.52 5.33 1.46
CA LEU A 21 -2.48 4.71 2.35
C LEU A 21 -2.79 5.66 3.53
N SER A 22 -3.98 5.55 4.11
CA SER A 22 -4.44 6.40 5.22
C SER A 22 -3.62 6.25 6.51
N ASN A 23 -2.77 5.23 6.60
CA ASN A 23 -1.80 5.05 7.69
C ASN A 23 -0.45 5.76 7.42
N GLY A 24 -0.38 6.57 6.36
CA GLY A 24 0.81 7.32 5.95
C GLY A 24 1.84 6.50 5.17
N GLN A 25 1.59 5.21 4.92
CA GLN A 25 2.49 4.40 4.11
C GLN A 25 2.32 4.68 2.62
N THR A 26 3.41 4.52 1.88
CA THR A 26 3.44 4.67 0.42
C THR A 26 3.88 3.37 -0.22
N ILE A 27 3.12 2.92 -1.22
CA ILE A 27 3.45 1.79 -2.08
C ILE A 27 3.83 2.36 -3.44
N THR A 28 5.00 1.95 -3.95
CA THR A 28 5.43 2.29 -5.31
C THR A 28 5.35 1.03 -6.18
N VAL A 29 4.64 1.12 -7.30
CA VAL A 29 4.70 0.12 -8.37
C VAL A 29 5.58 0.69 -9.48
N GLU A 30 6.74 0.07 -9.69
CA GLU A 30 7.71 0.52 -10.67
C GLU A 30 7.18 0.41 -12.11
N ALA A 31 7.75 1.22 -13.01
CA ALA A 31 7.47 1.11 -14.44
C ALA A 31 7.75 -0.31 -14.96
N GLY A 32 6.87 -0.81 -15.82
CA GLY A 32 6.88 -2.18 -16.34
C GLY A 32 6.43 -3.25 -15.34
N LYS A 33 6.04 -2.89 -14.12
CA LYS A 33 5.52 -3.82 -13.11
C LYS A 33 4.02 -3.66 -12.93
N THR A 34 3.41 -4.71 -12.38
CA THR A 34 1.99 -4.76 -12.02
C THR A 34 1.78 -4.79 -10.52
N GLN A 35 2.85 -4.90 -9.72
CA GLN A 35 2.75 -5.07 -8.28
C GLN A 35 3.80 -4.26 -7.53
N GLY A 36 3.39 -3.78 -6.36
CA GLY A 36 4.23 -3.15 -5.36
C GLY A 36 3.69 -3.47 -3.97
N SER A 37 4.55 -3.48 -2.97
CA SER A 37 4.15 -3.77 -1.59
C SER A 37 4.95 -2.97 -0.57
N VAL A 38 4.39 -2.88 0.64
CA VAL A 38 5.02 -2.28 1.80
C VAL A 38 4.62 -3.04 3.06
N ASP A 39 5.55 -3.15 4.01
CA ASP A 39 5.30 -3.77 5.30
C ASP A 39 4.99 -2.71 6.37
N PHE A 40 3.99 -2.98 7.17
CA PHE A 40 3.62 -2.22 8.35
C PHE A 40 3.80 -3.06 9.60
N GLN A 41 4.70 -2.60 10.47
CA GLN A 41 4.88 -3.20 11.78
C GLN A 41 3.74 -2.75 12.69
N THR A 42 2.88 -3.69 13.08
CA THR A 42 1.88 -3.41 14.10
C THR A 42 2.55 -3.25 15.46
N PRO A 43 2.11 -2.28 16.28
CA PRO A 43 2.57 -2.13 17.65
C PRO A 43 2.48 -3.45 18.43
N ALA A 44 3.34 -3.62 19.45
CA ALA A 44 3.23 -4.76 20.34
C ALA A 44 1.86 -4.74 21.04
N ASN A 45 1.19 -5.90 21.09
CA ASN A 45 -0.01 -6.04 21.90
C ASN A 45 0.35 -5.82 23.37
N ASP A 46 -0.28 -4.83 24.00
CA ASP A 46 -0.26 -4.68 25.45
C ASP A 46 -1.42 -5.49 26.05
N VAL A 47 -1.16 -6.18 27.17
CA VAL A 47 -2.08 -7.10 27.87
C VAL A 47 -3.41 -6.42 28.24
N TYR A 48 -3.43 -5.09 28.29
CA TYR A 48 -4.60 -4.28 28.63
C TYR A 48 -5.41 -3.74 27.43
N ASN A 49 -4.85 -3.78 26.21
CA ASN A 49 -5.46 -3.17 25.02
C ASN A 49 -5.58 -4.16 23.87
N ASN A 50 -6.36 -5.23 24.05
CA ASN A 50 -6.63 -6.18 22.98
C ASN A 50 -7.84 -5.72 22.13
N GLY A 51 -7.62 -4.73 21.26
CA GLY A 51 -8.69 -4.17 20.44
C GLY A 51 -8.25 -3.26 19.29
N SER A 52 -7.03 -3.42 18.76
CA SER A 52 -6.59 -2.60 17.63
C SER A 52 -7.22 -3.11 16.33
N THR A 53 -8.37 -2.57 15.96
CA THR A 53 -8.89 -2.68 14.60
C THR A 53 -7.98 -1.88 13.67
N VAL A 54 -7.31 -2.56 12.75
CA VAL A 54 -6.54 -1.90 11.68
C VAL A 54 -7.50 -1.64 10.52
N SER A 55 -7.82 -0.36 10.27
CA SER A 55 -8.57 0.07 9.10
C SER A 55 -7.68 0.98 8.27
N VAL A 56 -7.39 0.56 7.04
CA VAL A 56 -6.55 1.31 6.11
C VAL A 56 -7.26 1.41 4.78
N THR A 57 -7.35 2.62 4.26
CA THR A 57 -7.92 2.93 2.95
C THR A 57 -6.84 3.51 2.04
N ILE A 58 -7.10 3.50 0.73
CA ILE A 58 -6.28 4.26 -0.22
C ILE A 58 -6.70 5.72 -0.12
N GLU A 59 -5.74 6.59 0.16
CA GLU A 59 -5.93 8.04 0.22
C GLU A 59 -5.66 8.69 -1.13
N ASN A 60 -4.61 8.24 -1.83
CA ASN A 60 -4.23 8.78 -3.13
C ASN A 60 -3.57 7.70 -3.99
N ALA A 61 -3.78 7.76 -5.30
CA ALA A 61 -2.99 7.03 -6.29
C ALA A 61 -2.67 7.97 -7.47
N THR A 62 -1.39 8.06 -7.85
CA THR A 62 -0.91 8.93 -8.94
C THR A 62 0.10 8.19 -9.83
N GLY A 63 0.25 8.66 -11.07
CA GLY A 63 1.21 8.11 -12.05
C GLY A 63 0.62 7.01 -12.92
N GLY A 64 1.48 6.10 -13.39
CA GLY A 64 1.09 4.91 -14.17
C GLY A 64 0.95 5.11 -15.68
N ASN A 65 0.35 6.22 -16.11
CA ASN A 65 0.08 6.52 -17.53
C ASN A 65 -0.55 5.33 -18.28
N PHE A 66 -1.80 4.98 -17.92
CA PHE A 66 -2.50 3.79 -18.43
C PHE A 66 -3.34 4.04 -19.69
N GLU A 67 -3.48 5.29 -20.09
CA GLU A 67 -4.29 5.70 -21.24
C GLU A 67 -3.48 5.50 -22.52
N GLN A 68 -3.91 4.58 -23.38
CA GLN A 68 -3.50 4.50 -24.78
C GLN A 68 -4.73 4.26 -25.65
#